data_AF-A0A126R1A2-F1
#
_entry.id   AF-A0A126R1A2-F1
#
_cell.length_a   1.000
_cell.length_b   1.000
_cell.length_c   1.000
_cell.angle_alpha   90.00
_cell.angle_beta   90.00
_cell.angle_gamma   90.00
#
_symmetry.space_group_name_H-M   'P 1'
#
loop_
_entity.id
_entity.type
_entity.pdbx_description
1 polymer ?
#
loop_
_entity_poly.entity_id
_entity_poly.type
_entity_poly.pdbx_seq_one_letter_code
_entity_poly.pdbx_strand_id
1 'polypeptide(L)'
;MIKPIVTANGELISGFVNLYINGSAVSVIINQDFEIAPQEVGDCEIYAVFEGNSEYRGSESEKFTVVVKELPKETKSAKYLQDLINNAEEGSIIDLGDFAYENISNINITKNLTIKGSENTTISSSRDGSPIFIVPRKSENGPNGFTIADVHFLVNNGDTIVKVIADNGSDDSTIDNPEINIIDNNFTKVNDDVVTKSVTVLELDSERTSLSPRNAINIGGNHLDDGIRNFKFEITSLSDGSNFNIPIVPSGNSSANGTGVNGTSASEKIPTVISSKNVVTTAIDTKVDGKKGIYYQLTLKDENGTVLASKTIKVILNNVIYTLKTDAKGIAKLQLNIKKSGSYKVFATFLGDDKYDSSFSAANVKVNKQKTRLSASKKVFKIRAKVKFLKITLKTSKGKAIKSKKITFKIKGKTYTAKTNKKGVAKIKIKLNKRGTFKGTLKVPTDSTYKKLTKKIKIKIK
;
A
#
# COMPACT_ATOMS: atom_id res chain seq x y z
N MET A 1 16.62 6.40 -27.24
CA MET A 1 16.07 6.51 -28.61
C MET A 1 15.13 7.70 -28.67
N ILE A 2 15.25 8.55 -29.69
CA ILE A 2 14.36 9.69 -29.94
C ILE A 2 13.82 9.59 -31.35
N LYS A 3 12.51 9.81 -31.52
CA LYS A 3 11.84 9.77 -32.81
C LYS A 3 11.20 11.12 -33.10
N PRO A 4 11.84 11.98 -33.91
CA PRO A 4 11.27 13.29 -34.19
C PRO A 4 10.10 13.17 -35.17
N ILE A 5 9.02 13.90 -34.89
CA ILE A 5 7.79 13.92 -35.67
C ILE A 5 7.51 15.35 -36.09
N VAL A 6 7.28 15.56 -37.38
CA VAL A 6 6.82 16.85 -37.94
C VAL A 6 5.50 16.59 -38.65
N THR A 7 4.49 17.39 -38.32
CA THR A 7 3.16 17.27 -38.94
C THR A 7 2.65 18.62 -39.42
N ALA A 8 1.89 18.61 -40.52
CA ALA A 8 1.09 19.75 -40.98
C ALA A 8 -0.36 19.29 -41.15
N ASN A 9 -1.31 20.03 -40.57
CA ASN A 9 -2.74 19.69 -40.61
C ASN A 9 -3.07 18.27 -40.12
N GLY A 10 -2.25 17.70 -39.24
CA GLY A 10 -2.41 16.33 -38.72
C GLY A 10 -1.78 15.23 -39.58
N GLU A 11 -1.18 15.56 -40.73
CA GLU A 11 -0.46 14.62 -41.58
C GLU A 11 1.05 14.69 -41.36
N LEU A 12 1.71 13.52 -41.41
CA LEU A 12 3.16 13.40 -41.24
C LEU A 12 3.90 13.88 -42.50
N ILE A 13 4.92 14.72 -42.30
CA ILE A 13 5.74 15.24 -43.39
C ILE A 13 7.02 14.42 -43.50
N SER A 14 7.42 14.06 -44.72
CA SER A 14 8.70 13.39 -45.00
C SER A 14 9.83 14.41 -45.16
N GLY A 15 11.03 14.07 -44.71
CA GLY A 15 12.22 14.92 -44.91
C GLY A 15 13.18 14.82 -43.73
N PHE A 16 13.94 15.89 -43.54
CA PHE A 16 14.91 16.01 -42.45
C PHE A 16 14.48 17.06 -41.44
N VAL A 17 14.91 16.87 -40.21
CA VAL A 17 14.75 17.81 -39.09
C VAL A 17 16.06 17.88 -38.33
N ASN A 18 16.44 19.06 -37.86
CA ASN A 18 17.65 19.23 -37.07
C ASN A 18 17.30 18.97 -35.60
N LEU A 19 17.86 17.92 -35.03
CA LEU A 19 17.79 17.63 -33.62
C LEU A 19 18.95 18.33 -32.92
N TYR A 20 18.63 19.19 -31.96
CA TYR A 20 19.61 19.88 -31.12
C TYR A 20 19.79 19.09 -29.82
N ILE A 21 21.03 18.75 -29.51
CA ILE A 21 21.45 18.03 -28.30
C ILE A 21 22.51 18.89 -27.62
N ASN A 22 22.18 19.50 -26.49
CA ASN A 22 23.04 20.50 -25.82
C ASN A 22 23.54 21.60 -26.77
N GLY A 23 22.67 22.07 -27.66
CA GLY A 23 22.98 23.11 -28.64
C GLY A 23 23.73 22.65 -29.89
N SER A 24 24.19 21.39 -29.94
CA SER A 24 24.78 20.80 -31.16
C SER A 24 23.69 20.23 -32.06
N ALA A 25 23.66 20.63 -33.33
CA ALA A 25 22.66 20.18 -34.29
C ALA A 25 23.10 18.92 -35.04
N VAL A 26 22.21 17.94 -35.15
CA VAL A 26 22.36 16.76 -36.00
C VAL A 26 21.13 16.65 -36.89
N SER A 27 21.34 16.54 -38.20
CA SER A 27 20.24 16.37 -39.15
C SER A 27 19.80 14.90 -39.17
N VAL A 28 18.52 14.66 -38.91
CA VAL A 28 17.94 13.32 -38.79
C VAL A 28 16.67 13.20 -39.63
N ILE A 29 16.33 11.98 -40.04
CA ILE A 29 15.16 11.71 -40.87
C ILE A 29 13.90 11.77 -40.01
N ILE A 30 12.87 12.47 -40.48
CA ILE A 30 11.57 12.56 -39.80
C ILE A 30 10.94 11.17 -39.71
N ASN A 31 10.37 10.84 -38.55
CA ASN A 31 9.70 9.57 -38.25
C ASN A 31 10.62 8.33 -38.33
N GLN A 32 11.92 8.51 -38.16
CA GLN A 32 12.88 7.43 -37.90
C GLN A 32 13.46 7.56 -36.50
N ASP A 33 13.75 6.41 -35.87
CA ASP A 33 14.39 6.40 -34.56
C ASP A 33 15.85 6.83 -34.68
N PHE A 34 16.26 7.75 -33.81
CA PHE A 34 17.63 8.22 -33.69
C PHE A 34 18.17 7.85 -32.31
N GLU A 35 19.32 7.20 -32.30
CA GLU A 35 20.04 6.88 -31.08
C GLU A 35 20.86 8.08 -30.63
N ILE A 36 20.78 8.41 -29.34
CA ILE A 36 21.55 9.50 -28.75
C ILE A 36 22.49 8.88 -27.74
N ALA A 37 23.77 9.23 -27.88
CA ALA A 37 24.84 8.88 -26.96
C ALA A 37 25.38 10.17 -26.33
N PRO A 38 24.76 10.65 -25.23
CA PRO A 38 25.25 11.84 -24.54
C PRO A 38 26.68 11.61 -24.06
N GLN A 39 27.56 12.59 -24.28
CA GLN A 39 28.99 12.49 -23.98
C GLN A 39 29.35 12.96 -22.56
N GLU A 40 28.44 13.69 -21.91
CA GLU A 40 28.66 14.30 -20.60
C GLU A 40 27.52 13.97 -19.63
N VAL A 41 27.86 13.86 -18.35
CA VAL A 41 26.92 13.70 -17.24
C VAL A 41 26.24 15.03 -16.96
N GLY A 42 24.94 15.01 -16.69
CA GLY A 42 24.14 16.17 -16.34
C GLY A 42 22.90 16.34 -17.20
N ASP A 43 22.33 17.54 -17.15
CA ASP A 43 21.14 17.89 -17.91
C ASP A 43 21.46 18.00 -19.40
N CYS A 44 20.81 17.16 -20.21
CA CYS A 44 20.88 17.18 -21.66
C CYS A 44 19.60 17.80 -22.22
N GLU A 45 19.67 19.04 -22.71
CA GLU A 45 18.54 19.70 -23.38
C GLU A 45 18.42 19.20 -24.81
N ILE A 46 17.22 18.76 -25.18
CA ILE A 46 16.90 18.23 -26.49
C ILE A 46 15.66 18.92 -27.06
N TYR A 47 15.76 19.35 -28.31
CA TYR A 47 14.65 19.89 -29.11
C TYR A 47 14.90 19.70 -30.60
N ALA A 48 13.86 19.79 -31.41
CA ALA A 48 13.93 19.64 -32.85
C ALA A 48 13.54 20.96 -33.54
N VAL A 49 14.28 21.33 -34.59
CA VAL A 49 13.98 22.47 -35.46
C VAL A 49 13.79 21.96 -36.88
N PHE A 50 12.61 22.19 -37.42
CA PHE A 50 12.33 22.05 -38.84
C PHE A 50 12.51 23.42 -39.47
N GLU A 51 13.45 23.57 -40.41
CA GLU A 51 13.76 24.88 -41.02
C GLU A 51 12.68 25.37 -41.98
N GLY A 52 11.76 24.48 -42.36
CA GLY A 52 10.78 24.72 -43.42
C GLY A 52 11.28 24.23 -44.76
N ASN A 53 10.38 24.21 -45.74
CA ASN A 53 10.68 23.92 -47.13
C ASN A 53 9.79 24.78 -48.04
N SER A 54 9.70 24.45 -49.32
CA SER A 54 8.86 25.18 -50.28
C SER A 54 7.37 25.15 -49.96
N GLU A 55 6.90 24.18 -49.17
CA GLU A 55 5.48 23.94 -48.88
C GLU A 55 5.10 24.32 -47.43
N TYR A 56 6.03 24.14 -46.48
CA TYR A 56 5.77 24.28 -45.06
C TYR A 56 6.72 25.27 -44.41
N ARG A 57 6.18 26.10 -43.52
CA ARG A 57 6.99 27.00 -42.68
C ARG A 57 7.78 26.19 -41.66
N GLY A 58 8.93 26.73 -41.26
CA GLY A 58 9.71 26.17 -40.17
C GLY A 58 9.00 26.23 -38.82
N SER A 59 9.40 25.35 -37.92
CA SER A 59 8.85 25.20 -36.57
C SER A 59 9.89 24.62 -35.62
N GLU A 60 9.78 24.95 -34.34
CA GLU A 60 10.60 24.39 -33.25
C GLU A 60 9.71 23.58 -32.30
N SER A 61 10.21 22.45 -31.81
CA SER A 61 9.51 21.65 -30.80
C SER A 61 9.63 22.26 -29.41
N GLU A 62 8.86 21.75 -28.45
CA GLU A 62 9.18 21.97 -27.04
C GLU A 62 10.55 21.39 -26.70
N LYS A 63 11.22 22.04 -25.75
CA LYS A 63 12.49 21.59 -25.17
C LYS A 63 12.20 20.64 -24.02
N PHE A 64 12.92 19.54 -23.97
CA PHE A 64 12.90 18.65 -22.80
C PHE A 64 14.31 18.31 -22.37
N THR A 65 14.45 18.08 -21.07
CA THR A 65 15.73 17.74 -20.44
C THR A 65 15.77 16.26 -20.14
N VAL A 66 16.77 15.58 -20.67
CA VAL A 66 17.15 14.21 -20.28
C VAL A 66 18.29 14.32 -19.29
N VAL A 67 18.14 13.77 -18.08
CA VAL A 67 19.22 13.76 -17.10
C VAL A 67 20.12 12.56 -17.37
N VAL A 68 21.33 12.82 -17.85
CA VAL A 68 22.36 11.81 -18.10
C VAL A 68 23.09 11.56 -16.78
N LYS A 69 22.93 10.38 -16.21
CA LYS A 69 23.57 10.03 -14.94
C LYS A 69 24.90 9.32 -15.17
N GLU A 70 25.86 9.56 -14.29
CA GLU A 70 27.10 8.80 -14.27
C GLU A 70 26.79 7.35 -13.89
N LEU A 71 27.23 6.39 -14.69
CA LEU A 71 27.15 4.99 -14.28
C LEU A 71 28.03 4.79 -13.04
N PRO A 72 27.60 4.00 -12.05
CA PRO A 72 28.40 3.71 -10.86
C PRO A 72 29.81 3.22 -11.24
N LYS A 73 30.83 3.91 -10.75
CA LYS A 73 32.24 3.73 -11.17
C LYS A 73 32.88 2.44 -10.68
N GLU A 74 32.27 1.77 -9.70
CA GLU A 74 32.85 0.60 -9.05
C GLU A 74 31.79 -0.50 -8.88
N THR A 75 32.16 -1.72 -9.27
CA THR A 75 31.34 -2.92 -9.13
C THR A 75 31.63 -3.63 -7.81
N LYS A 76 30.59 -4.09 -7.11
CA LYS A 76 30.67 -4.88 -5.87
C LYS A 76 30.06 -6.26 -6.06
N SER A 77 30.63 -7.25 -5.40
CA SER A 77 30.20 -8.65 -5.52
C SER A 77 29.09 -9.02 -4.53
N ALA A 78 28.44 -10.16 -4.76
CA ALA A 78 27.50 -10.78 -3.82
C ALA A 78 28.13 -10.98 -2.44
N LYS A 79 29.40 -11.42 -2.39
CA LYS A 79 30.14 -11.59 -1.13
C LYS A 79 30.28 -10.27 -0.38
N TYR A 80 30.61 -9.17 -1.07
CA TYR A 80 30.72 -7.87 -0.44
C TYR A 80 29.39 -7.42 0.19
N LEU A 81 28.28 -7.56 -0.55
CA LEU A 81 26.95 -7.24 -0.05
C LEU A 81 26.53 -8.11 1.14
N GLN A 82 26.81 -9.42 1.08
CA GLN A 82 26.55 -10.31 2.20
C GLN A 82 27.41 -9.96 3.43
N ASP A 83 28.68 -9.61 3.23
CA ASP A 83 29.59 -9.23 4.31
C ASP A 83 29.13 -7.90 4.96
N LEU A 84 28.58 -6.94 4.19
CA LEU A 84 27.93 -5.74 4.75
C LEU A 84 26.76 -6.10 5.68
N ILE A 85 25.88 -7.00 5.24
CA ILE A 85 24.72 -7.46 6.04
C ILE A 85 25.18 -8.21 7.30
N ASN A 86 26.18 -9.08 7.15
CA ASN A 86 26.72 -9.87 8.25
C ASN A 86 27.37 -8.99 9.33
N ASN A 87 28.05 -7.91 8.93
CA ASN A 87 28.74 -7.00 9.84
C ASN A 87 27.84 -5.90 10.39
N ALA A 88 26.66 -5.67 9.81
CA ALA A 88 25.72 -4.66 10.27
C ALA A 88 25.14 -4.98 11.66
N GLU A 89 24.92 -3.94 12.46
CA GLU A 89 24.23 -4.05 13.74
C GLU A 89 22.71 -4.25 13.53
N GLU A 90 22.07 -4.96 14.45
CA GLU A 90 20.62 -5.18 14.44
C GLU A 90 19.86 -3.84 14.48
N GLY A 91 18.95 -3.63 13.54
CA GLY A 91 18.15 -2.41 13.38
C GLY A 91 18.82 -1.28 12.60
N SER A 92 20.06 -1.47 12.13
CA SER A 92 20.81 -0.44 11.41
C SER A 92 20.38 -0.24 9.95
N ILE A 93 20.84 0.87 9.38
CA ILE A 93 20.71 1.17 7.95
C ILE A 93 22.05 0.84 7.28
N ILE A 94 22.00 -0.01 6.26
CA ILE A 94 23.12 -0.28 5.35
C ILE A 94 22.93 0.63 4.15
N ASP A 95 23.80 1.63 4.02
CA ASP A 95 23.88 2.44 2.81
C ASP A 95 24.76 1.71 1.78
N LEU A 96 24.17 1.40 0.64
CA LEU A 96 24.84 0.69 -0.45
C LEU A 96 25.75 1.60 -1.27
N GLY A 97 25.67 2.93 -1.12
CA GLY A 97 26.45 3.90 -1.88
C GLY A 97 26.25 3.83 -3.40
N ASP A 98 26.94 4.69 -4.15
CA ASP A 98 26.83 4.76 -5.61
C ASP A 98 27.67 3.68 -6.32
N PHE A 99 27.30 2.41 -6.11
CA PHE A 99 27.97 1.23 -6.67
C PHE A 99 27.05 0.37 -7.53
N ALA A 100 27.64 -0.38 -8.46
CA ALA A 100 26.98 -1.44 -9.20
C ALA A 100 27.17 -2.78 -8.48
N TYR A 101 26.12 -3.41 -8.01
CA TYR A 101 26.17 -4.76 -7.47
C TYR A 101 25.78 -5.73 -8.57
N GLU A 102 26.77 -6.45 -9.10
CA GLU A 102 26.59 -7.33 -10.26
C GLU A 102 26.72 -8.80 -9.89
N ASN A 103 25.99 -9.64 -10.61
CA ASN A 103 25.95 -11.08 -10.41
C ASN A 103 25.52 -11.48 -8.99
N ILE A 104 24.44 -10.85 -8.51
CA ILE A 104 23.97 -11.01 -7.14
C ILE A 104 22.89 -12.11 -7.08
N SER A 105 23.12 -13.10 -6.21
CA SER A 105 22.10 -14.06 -5.82
C SER A 105 22.32 -14.55 -4.38
N ASN A 106 21.27 -15.12 -3.79
CA ASN A 106 21.31 -15.82 -2.50
C ASN A 106 21.81 -14.96 -1.33
N ILE A 107 21.51 -13.66 -1.35
CA ILE A 107 21.85 -12.75 -0.26
C ILE A 107 20.87 -12.94 0.90
N ASN A 108 21.34 -13.48 2.01
CA ASN A 108 20.52 -13.75 3.18
C ASN A 108 20.36 -12.50 4.05
N ILE A 109 19.11 -12.09 4.28
CA ILE A 109 18.75 -11.05 5.25
C ILE A 109 18.26 -11.75 6.52
N THR A 110 19.16 -11.90 7.50
CA THR A 110 18.91 -12.61 8.77
C THR A 110 18.70 -11.68 9.98
N LYS A 111 18.78 -10.37 9.76
CA LYS A 111 18.71 -9.34 10.79
C LYS A 111 17.68 -8.28 10.45
N ASN A 112 17.13 -7.63 11.45
CA ASN A 112 16.28 -6.46 11.21
C ASN A 112 17.14 -5.35 10.62
N LEU A 113 16.98 -5.03 9.34
CA LEU A 113 17.85 -4.09 8.65
C LEU A 113 17.06 -3.24 7.67
N THR A 114 17.60 -2.06 7.38
CA THR A 114 17.23 -1.29 6.19
C THR A 114 18.39 -1.32 5.21
N ILE A 115 18.22 -1.97 4.07
CA ILE A 115 19.15 -1.92 2.95
C ILE A 115 18.71 -0.76 2.06
N LYS A 116 19.55 0.24 1.91
CA LYS A 116 19.20 1.49 1.24
C LYS A 116 20.20 1.78 0.12
N GLY A 117 19.69 2.02 -1.08
CA GLY A 117 20.48 2.59 -2.16
C GLY A 117 20.69 4.10 -2.01
N SER A 118 21.55 4.60 -2.89
CA SER A 118 21.84 5.99 -3.19
C SER A 118 21.44 6.27 -4.64
N GLU A 119 21.78 7.45 -5.18
CA GLU A 119 21.27 7.90 -6.47
C GLU A 119 21.61 6.96 -7.64
N ASN A 120 22.78 6.32 -7.59
CA ASN A 120 23.31 5.47 -8.67
C ASN A 120 23.50 4.01 -8.23
N THR A 121 22.90 3.57 -7.12
CA THR A 121 22.97 2.17 -6.70
C THR A 121 22.20 1.29 -7.67
N THR A 122 22.90 0.36 -8.32
CA THR A 122 22.26 -0.67 -9.16
C THR A 122 22.49 -2.07 -8.60
N ILE A 123 21.50 -2.96 -8.76
CA ILE A 123 21.64 -4.39 -8.46
C ILE A 123 21.16 -5.21 -9.66
N SER A 124 22.00 -6.13 -10.15
CA SER A 124 21.63 -7.11 -11.19
C SER A 124 21.86 -8.55 -10.72
N SER A 125 20.98 -9.46 -11.14
CA SER A 125 21.05 -10.87 -10.74
C SER A 125 22.23 -11.61 -11.38
N SER A 126 22.63 -12.73 -10.79
CA SER A 126 23.58 -13.69 -11.37
C SER A 126 23.00 -14.51 -12.53
N ARG A 127 21.69 -14.41 -12.80
CA ARG A 127 20.97 -15.17 -13.83
C ARG A 127 21.01 -16.69 -13.65
N ASP A 128 21.29 -17.15 -12.43
CA ASP A 128 21.33 -18.58 -12.07
C ASP A 128 19.95 -19.16 -11.69
N GLY A 129 18.89 -18.33 -11.75
CA GLY A 129 17.53 -18.69 -11.36
C GLY A 129 17.24 -18.60 -9.87
N SER A 130 18.24 -18.27 -9.05
CA SER A 130 18.07 -18.05 -7.61
C SER A 130 17.55 -16.63 -7.34
N PRO A 131 16.85 -16.41 -6.21
CA PRO A 131 16.48 -15.07 -5.78
C PRO A 131 17.71 -14.20 -5.48
N ILE A 132 17.59 -12.89 -5.67
CA ILE A 132 18.63 -11.92 -5.26
C ILE A 132 18.74 -11.92 -3.73
N PHE A 133 17.64 -11.63 -3.04
CA PHE A 133 17.55 -11.65 -1.58
C PHE A 133 16.69 -12.81 -1.08
N ILE A 134 17.16 -13.47 -0.03
CA ILE A 134 16.44 -14.53 0.69
C ILE A 134 16.24 -14.07 2.13
N VAL A 135 14.99 -14.16 2.60
CA VAL A 135 14.61 -13.89 3.98
C VAL A 135 14.08 -15.19 4.57
N PRO A 136 14.85 -15.86 5.44
CA PRO A 136 14.46 -17.14 6.01
C PRO A 136 13.30 -16.99 7.00
N ARG A 137 12.74 -18.13 7.42
CA ARG A 137 11.70 -18.19 8.46
C ARG A 137 12.21 -17.55 9.76
N LYS A 138 11.33 -16.93 10.54
CA LYS A 138 11.71 -16.41 11.87
C LYS A 138 12.18 -17.53 12.79
N SER A 139 11.58 -18.71 12.68
CA SER A 139 12.00 -19.93 13.38
C SER A 139 13.40 -20.44 12.95
N GLU A 140 13.90 -19.98 11.80
CA GLU A 140 15.20 -20.36 11.21
C GLU A 140 16.15 -19.14 11.15
N ASN A 141 16.14 -18.29 12.18
CA ASN A 141 16.97 -17.08 12.30
C ASN A 141 16.64 -15.96 11.31
N GLY A 142 15.41 -15.94 10.79
CA GLY A 142 14.88 -14.82 10.01
C GLY A 142 14.55 -13.60 10.86
N PRO A 143 14.55 -12.41 10.25
CA PRO A 143 14.29 -11.16 10.96
C PRO A 143 12.82 -11.00 11.34
N ASN A 144 12.54 -10.11 12.28
CA ASN A 144 11.18 -9.66 12.57
C ASN A 144 10.64 -8.69 11.52
N GLY A 145 11.51 -7.99 10.81
CA GLY A 145 11.19 -7.15 9.68
C GLY A 145 12.43 -6.66 8.93
N PHE A 146 12.26 -6.22 7.69
CA PHE A 146 13.33 -5.63 6.90
C PHE A 146 12.79 -4.56 5.95
N THR A 147 13.69 -3.70 5.46
CA THR A 147 13.39 -2.71 4.44
C THR A 147 14.43 -2.77 3.32
N ILE A 148 13.98 -2.71 2.06
CA ILE A 148 14.80 -2.44 0.88
C ILE A 148 14.24 -1.18 0.22
N ALA A 149 15.05 -0.14 0.11
CA ALA A 149 14.61 1.14 -0.40
C ALA A 149 15.64 1.85 -1.27
N ASP A 150 15.15 2.69 -2.19
CA ASP A 150 15.96 3.56 -3.04
C ASP A 150 17.01 2.81 -3.90
N VAL A 151 16.72 1.56 -4.30
CA VAL A 151 17.61 0.74 -5.16
C VAL A 151 17.08 0.67 -6.58
N HIS A 152 17.97 0.74 -7.58
CA HIS A 152 17.64 0.43 -8.97
C HIS A 152 18.00 -1.02 -9.33
N PHE A 153 17.00 -1.87 -9.45
CA PHE A 153 17.14 -3.25 -9.92
C PHE A 153 17.11 -3.31 -11.44
N LEU A 154 18.17 -3.89 -12.01
CA LEU A 154 18.29 -4.21 -13.43
C LEU A 154 17.90 -5.67 -13.62
N VAL A 155 16.67 -5.92 -14.08
CA VAL A 155 16.05 -7.25 -14.04
C VAL A 155 16.22 -8.04 -15.34
N ASN A 156 16.29 -9.35 -15.22
CA ASN A 156 16.38 -10.35 -16.28
C ASN A 156 15.28 -11.41 -16.21
N ASN A 157 15.20 -12.27 -17.22
CA ASN A 157 14.22 -13.35 -17.30
C ASN A 157 14.25 -14.27 -16.08
N GLY A 158 13.09 -14.46 -15.44
CA GLY A 158 12.92 -15.35 -14.30
C GLY A 158 13.39 -14.79 -12.96
N ASP A 159 13.88 -13.55 -12.91
CA ASP A 159 14.39 -12.98 -11.67
C ASP A 159 13.33 -12.95 -10.56
N THR A 160 13.72 -13.42 -9.37
CA THR A 160 13.00 -13.14 -8.13
C THR A 160 13.83 -12.20 -7.27
N ILE A 161 13.35 -11.00 -7.02
CA ILE A 161 14.16 -9.99 -6.31
C ILE A 161 14.25 -10.34 -4.82
N VAL A 162 13.11 -10.57 -4.18
CA VAL A 162 13.05 -10.93 -2.76
C VAL A 162 12.20 -12.16 -2.59
N LYS A 163 12.78 -13.22 -2.02
CA LYS A 163 12.04 -14.39 -1.56
C LYS A 163 11.97 -14.39 -0.04
N VAL A 164 10.76 -14.44 0.49
CA VAL A 164 10.50 -14.51 1.93
C VAL A 164 9.84 -15.84 2.25
N ILE A 165 10.35 -16.56 3.24
CA ILE A 165 9.76 -17.81 3.72
C ILE A 165 9.07 -17.53 5.05
N ALA A 166 7.75 -17.65 5.10
CA ALA A 166 6.98 -17.36 6.30
C ALA A 166 6.74 -18.62 7.16
N ASP A 167 6.81 -18.44 8.47
CA ASP A 167 6.35 -19.43 9.43
C ASP A 167 4.83 -19.57 9.40
N ASN A 168 4.35 -20.73 9.86
CA ASN A 168 2.94 -20.91 10.16
C ASN A 168 2.56 -20.04 11.36
N GLY A 169 1.52 -19.23 11.21
CA GLY A 169 0.97 -18.45 12.32
C GLY A 169 0.34 -19.37 13.38
N SER A 170 0.22 -18.86 14.61
CA SER A 170 -0.35 -19.59 15.76
C SER A 170 -1.86 -19.85 15.67
N ASP A 171 -2.52 -19.44 14.60
CA ASP A 171 -3.89 -19.82 14.26
C ASP A 171 -3.88 -20.48 12.89
N ASP A 172 -4.86 -21.34 12.61
CA ASP A 172 -4.86 -22.27 11.47
C ASP A 172 -4.87 -21.60 10.09
N SER A 173 -5.00 -20.26 10.05
CA SER A 173 -5.21 -19.50 8.81
C SER A 173 -4.17 -18.41 8.54
N THR A 174 -3.33 -18.08 9.52
CA THR A 174 -2.34 -17.00 9.40
C THR A 174 -0.94 -17.52 9.16
N ILE A 175 -0.12 -16.62 8.62
CA ILE A 175 1.31 -16.79 8.44
C ILE A 175 2.03 -15.76 9.33
N ASP A 176 3.14 -16.16 9.94
CA ASP A 176 4.02 -15.25 10.68
C ASP A 176 5.19 -14.80 9.80
N ASN A 177 4.85 -13.97 8.82
CA ASN A 177 5.83 -13.30 7.97
C ASN A 177 6.59 -12.20 8.75
N PRO A 178 7.82 -11.82 8.37
CA PRO A 178 8.42 -10.57 8.82
C PRO A 178 7.59 -9.35 8.41
N GLU A 179 7.78 -8.19 9.05
CA GLU A 179 7.36 -6.92 8.43
C GLU A 179 8.21 -6.68 7.17
N ILE A 180 7.58 -6.60 6.00
CA ILE A 180 8.24 -6.49 4.70
C ILE A 180 8.02 -5.08 4.17
N ASN A 181 9.10 -4.34 3.90
CA ASN A 181 9.04 -3.07 3.17
C ASN A 181 9.99 -3.12 1.98
N ILE A 182 9.45 -3.12 0.76
CA ILE A 182 10.21 -2.94 -0.48
C ILE A 182 9.63 -1.67 -1.08
N ILE A 183 10.27 -0.52 -0.88
CA ILE A 183 9.67 0.78 -1.14
C ILE A 183 10.57 1.69 -1.96
N ASP A 184 9.97 2.53 -2.80
CA ASP A 184 10.70 3.58 -3.52
C ASP A 184 11.89 3.07 -4.37
N ASN A 185 11.83 1.81 -4.83
CA ASN A 185 12.82 1.20 -5.72
C ASN A 185 12.43 1.34 -7.20
N ASN A 186 13.39 1.19 -8.09
CA ASN A 186 13.16 1.13 -9.53
C ASN A 186 13.47 -0.27 -10.06
N PHE A 187 12.62 -0.84 -10.93
CA PHE A 187 12.81 -2.15 -11.55
C PHE A 187 12.68 -2.02 -13.06
N THR A 188 13.81 -2.03 -13.76
CA THR A 188 13.83 -1.90 -15.23
C THR A 188 14.50 -3.09 -15.88
N LYS A 189 14.00 -3.53 -17.03
CA LYS A 189 14.63 -4.58 -17.82
C LYS A 189 16.02 -4.17 -18.27
N VAL A 190 16.96 -5.12 -18.29
CA VAL A 190 18.32 -4.86 -18.80
C VAL A 190 18.36 -4.59 -20.32
N ASN A 191 17.38 -5.10 -21.06
CA ASN A 191 17.20 -4.92 -22.50
C ASN A 191 15.78 -5.30 -22.93
N ASP A 192 15.45 -5.10 -24.20
CA ASP A 192 14.11 -5.36 -24.74
C ASP A 192 13.73 -6.85 -24.85
N ASP A 193 14.70 -7.76 -24.79
CA ASP A 193 14.46 -9.21 -24.87
C ASP A 193 13.94 -9.81 -23.55
N VAL A 194 13.93 -9.03 -22.47
CA VAL A 194 13.43 -9.48 -21.16
C VAL A 194 11.91 -9.61 -21.19
N VAL A 195 11.45 -10.82 -20.88
CA VAL A 195 10.07 -11.19 -20.62
C VAL A 195 9.71 -10.78 -19.19
N THR A 196 9.32 -9.52 -19.01
CA THR A 196 9.03 -8.90 -17.70
C THR A 196 8.03 -9.67 -16.84
N LYS A 197 7.04 -10.34 -17.46
CA LYS A 197 6.06 -11.21 -16.75
C LYS A 197 6.67 -12.40 -16.00
N SER A 198 7.90 -12.79 -16.34
CA SER A 198 8.64 -13.83 -15.62
C SER A 198 9.34 -13.32 -14.35
N VAL A 199 9.42 -11.98 -14.18
CA VAL A 199 10.10 -11.33 -13.07
C VAL A 199 9.13 -11.13 -11.90
N THR A 200 9.58 -11.46 -10.68
CA THR A 200 8.81 -11.29 -9.45
C THR A 200 9.57 -10.42 -8.44
N VAL A 201 8.96 -9.32 -8.00
CA VAL A 201 9.57 -8.44 -6.97
C VAL A 201 9.59 -9.12 -5.60
N LEU A 202 8.44 -9.64 -5.15
CA LEU A 202 8.33 -10.33 -3.87
C LEU A 202 7.65 -11.69 -4.06
N GLU A 203 8.40 -12.76 -3.85
CA GLU A 203 7.86 -14.10 -3.63
C GLU A 203 7.72 -14.35 -2.12
N LEU A 204 6.53 -14.75 -1.68
CA LEU A 204 6.24 -15.11 -0.30
C LEU A 204 5.80 -16.57 -0.24
N ASP A 205 6.67 -17.39 0.32
CA ASP A 205 6.48 -18.82 0.52
C ASP A 205 5.79 -19.09 1.85
N SER A 206 4.84 -20.01 1.87
CA SER A 206 4.23 -20.51 3.09
C SER A 206 3.68 -21.92 2.94
N GLU A 207 3.55 -22.63 4.05
CA GLU A 207 2.86 -23.92 4.11
C GLU A 207 1.34 -23.76 4.31
N ARG A 208 0.86 -22.51 4.49
CA ARG A 208 -0.57 -22.23 4.60
C ARG A 208 -1.19 -22.05 3.22
N THR A 209 -2.36 -22.65 3.03
CA THR A 209 -3.21 -22.46 1.84
C THR A 209 -3.90 -21.08 1.78
N SER A 210 -3.57 -20.18 2.70
CA SER A 210 -4.15 -18.85 2.78
C SER A 210 -3.09 -17.81 3.13
N LEU A 211 -2.95 -16.80 2.28
CA LEU A 211 -2.18 -15.61 2.58
C LEU A 211 -2.93 -14.73 3.60
N SER A 212 -2.68 -14.96 4.89
CA SER A 212 -3.17 -14.11 5.97
C SER A 212 -2.00 -13.62 6.84
N PRO A 213 -1.26 -12.60 6.37
CA PRO A 213 -0.05 -12.14 7.05
C PRO A 213 -0.36 -11.49 8.39
N ARG A 214 0.44 -11.81 9.42
CA ARG A 214 0.39 -11.16 10.74
C ARG A 214 1.08 -9.80 10.75
N ASN A 215 2.16 -9.69 10.01
CA ASN A 215 2.95 -8.47 9.91
C ASN A 215 2.73 -7.81 8.55
N ALA A 216 2.97 -6.50 8.47
CA ALA A 216 2.66 -5.76 7.28
C ALA A 216 3.54 -6.15 6.09
N ILE A 217 2.96 -6.14 4.90
CA ILE A 217 3.67 -6.28 3.63
C ILE A 217 3.43 -4.98 2.85
N ASN A 218 4.50 -4.26 2.55
CA ASN A 218 4.48 -2.99 1.86
C ASN A 218 5.42 -3.02 0.66
N ILE A 219 4.85 -2.94 -0.54
CA ILE A 219 5.55 -2.92 -1.83
C ILE A 219 5.25 -1.62 -2.60
N GLY A 220 4.94 -0.54 -1.87
CA GLY A 220 4.49 0.73 -2.44
C GLY A 220 5.63 1.68 -2.81
N GLY A 221 5.34 2.66 -3.67
CA GLY A 221 6.32 3.69 -4.07
C GLY A 221 7.31 3.25 -5.15
N ASN A 222 7.37 1.95 -5.46
CA ASN A 222 8.25 1.44 -6.48
C ASN A 222 7.79 1.80 -7.91
N HIS A 223 8.76 2.00 -8.80
CA HIS A 223 8.56 2.07 -10.25
C HIS A 223 8.96 0.74 -10.89
N LEU A 224 8.08 0.14 -11.68
CA LEU A 224 8.32 -1.16 -12.33
C LEU A 224 8.00 -1.01 -13.82
N ASP A 225 8.86 -1.56 -14.67
CA ASP A 225 8.51 -1.79 -16.08
C ASP A 225 7.25 -2.66 -16.20
N ASP A 226 6.47 -2.41 -17.26
CA ASP A 226 5.20 -3.07 -17.49
C ASP A 226 5.35 -4.61 -17.55
N GLY A 227 4.46 -5.31 -16.85
CA GLY A 227 4.42 -6.77 -16.79
C GLY A 227 5.18 -7.40 -15.62
N ILE A 228 6.10 -6.69 -14.95
CA ILE A 228 6.78 -7.23 -13.76
C ILE A 228 5.75 -7.56 -12.67
N ARG A 229 5.83 -8.78 -12.11
CA ARG A 229 4.93 -9.23 -11.05
C ARG A 229 5.37 -8.65 -9.70
N ASN A 230 4.59 -7.72 -9.15
CA ASN A 230 4.93 -7.10 -7.85
C ASN A 230 4.96 -8.11 -6.69
N PHE A 231 4.12 -9.15 -6.75
CA PHE A 231 3.96 -10.09 -5.65
C PHE A 231 3.48 -11.45 -6.13
N LYS A 232 4.04 -12.50 -5.55
CA LYS A 232 3.69 -13.90 -5.78
C LYS A 232 3.60 -14.59 -4.42
N PHE A 233 2.53 -15.35 -4.20
CA PHE A 233 2.39 -16.20 -3.01
C PHE A 233 2.47 -17.65 -3.42
N GLU A 234 3.39 -18.40 -2.83
CA GLU A 234 3.63 -19.81 -3.14
C GLU A 234 3.35 -20.68 -1.93
N ILE A 235 2.69 -21.82 -2.20
CA ILE A 235 2.40 -22.82 -1.17
C ILE A 235 3.47 -23.90 -1.27
N THR A 236 4.40 -23.94 -0.31
CA THR A 236 5.61 -24.79 -0.40
C THR A 236 5.42 -26.19 0.14
N SER A 237 4.44 -26.41 1.01
CA SER A 237 4.00 -27.73 1.44
C SER A 237 2.58 -27.66 1.99
N LEU A 238 1.77 -28.68 1.75
CA LEU A 238 0.54 -28.90 2.49
C LEU A 238 0.94 -29.73 3.71
N SER A 239 0.94 -29.14 4.90
CA SER A 239 1.01 -29.96 6.11
C SER A 239 -0.32 -30.72 6.22
N ASP A 240 -0.29 -32.00 5.84
CA ASP A 240 -1.40 -32.94 5.92
C ASP A 240 -1.83 -33.16 7.39
N GLY A 241 -2.62 -32.23 7.91
CA GLY A 241 -3.23 -32.31 9.23
C GLY A 241 -4.73 -32.52 9.10
N SER A 242 -5.14 -33.78 8.94
CA SER A 242 -6.51 -34.31 8.82
C SER A 242 -7.10 -34.40 7.39
N ASN A 243 -7.27 -35.66 6.97
CA ASN A 243 -8.06 -36.16 5.85
C ASN A 243 -9.09 -35.17 5.27
N PHE A 244 -8.70 -34.39 4.26
CA PHE A 244 -9.65 -34.04 3.22
C PHE A 244 -9.82 -35.27 2.35
N ASN A 245 -10.87 -36.04 2.62
CA ASN A 245 -11.35 -37.06 1.72
C ASN A 245 -11.88 -36.33 0.47
N ILE A 246 -11.01 -36.01 -0.47
CA ILE A 246 -11.42 -35.69 -1.83
C ILE A 246 -12.07 -36.97 -2.35
N PRO A 247 -13.35 -36.97 -2.76
CA PRO A 247 -13.92 -38.12 -3.45
C PRO A 247 -13.11 -38.29 -4.74
N ILE A 248 -12.17 -39.22 -4.73
CA ILE A 248 -11.50 -39.72 -5.92
C ILE A 248 -12.60 -40.39 -6.74
N VAL A 249 -13.01 -39.75 -7.83
CA VAL A 249 -13.74 -40.43 -8.90
C VAL A 249 -12.70 -41.36 -9.56
N PRO A 250 -12.90 -42.69 -9.61
CA PRO A 250 -11.88 -43.61 -10.07
C PRO A 250 -11.61 -43.42 -11.56
N SER A 251 -10.35 -43.15 -11.91
CA SER A 251 -9.83 -43.37 -13.26
C SER A 251 -8.33 -43.66 -13.16
N GLY A 252 -8.00 -44.96 -13.09
CA GLY A 252 -6.80 -45.50 -13.73
C GLY A 252 -5.43 -45.29 -13.06
N ASN A 253 -5.20 -46.05 -11.98
CA ASN A 253 -4.03 -46.90 -11.75
C ASN A 253 -2.57 -46.33 -11.80
N SER A 254 -1.94 -46.43 -10.61
CA SER A 254 -0.57 -46.91 -10.33
C SER A 254 0.69 -46.03 -10.46
N SER A 255 1.23 -45.74 -9.26
CA SER A 255 2.58 -46.05 -8.76
C SER A 255 3.84 -45.46 -9.41
N ALA A 256 4.69 -44.93 -8.52
CA ALA A 256 6.02 -44.37 -8.75
C ALA A 256 7.02 -45.35 -9.39
N ASN A 257 7.80 -44.86 -10.36
CA ASN A 257 9.27 -44.84 -10.33
C ASN A 257 9.80 -44.00 -11.51
N GLY A 258 10.97 -43.39 -11.33
CA GLY A 258 11.48 -42.33 -12.19
C GLY A 258 11.67 -42.68 -13.67
N THR A 259 11.56 -41.65 -14.51
CA THR A 259 12.37 -41.33 -15.69
C THR A 259 11.69 -40.14 -16.39
N GLY A 260 12.49 -39.27 -17.01
CA GLY A 260 12.11 -37.92 -17.44
C GLY A 260 10.73 -37.81 -18.10
N VAL A 261 9.90 -36.91 -17.56
CA VAL A 261 8.73 -36.39 -18.26
C VAL A 261 9.13 -35.05 -18.86
N ASN A 262 9.30 -35.05 -20.18
CA ASN A 262 9.36 -33.85 -20.99
C ASN A 262 8.25 -32.90 -20.55
N GLY A 263 8.64 -31.65 -20.25
CA GLY A 263 7.76 -30.60 -19.77
C GLY A 263 6.53 -30.47 -20.64
N THR A 264 5.38 -30.84 -20.10
CA THR A 264 4.12 -30.23 -20.49
C THR A 264 4.22 -28.78 -20.03
N SER A 265 4.46 -27.87 -20.98
CA SER A 265 4.42 -26.43 -20.76
C SER A 265 3.20 -26.09 -19.92
N ALA A 266 3.43 -25.70 -18.66
CA ALA A 266 2.37 -25.13 -17.85
C ALA A 266 1.82 -23.96 -18.66
N SER A 267 0.52 -24.00 -18.99
CA SER A 267 -0.15 -22.88 -19.66
C SER A 267 0.18 -21.63 -18.84
N GLU A 268 0.85 -20.66 -19.45
CA GLU A 268 1.18 -19.40 -18.78
C GLU A 268 -0.13 -18.76 -18.30
N LYS A 269 -0.26 -18.62 -16.98
CA LYS A 269 -1.40 -17.95 -16.38
C LYS A 269 -1.30 -16.45 -16.67
N ILE A 270 -2.46 -15.81 -16.79
CA ILE A 270 -2.54 -14.38 -17.09
C ILE A 270 -2.33 -13.60 -15.78
N PRO A 271 -1.35 -12.68 -15.71
CA PRO A 271 -1.14 -11.81 -14.55
C PRO A 271 -2.39 -11.03 -14.17
N THR A 272 -2.57 -10.79 -12.87
CA THR A 272 -3.68 -10.01 -12.35
C THR A 272 -3.23 -8.88 -11.44
N VAL A 273 -4.08 -7.86 -11.31
CA VAL A 273 -3.84 -6.71 -10.44
C VAL A 273 -5.10 -6.45 -9.60
N ILE A 274 -4.91 -6.32 -8.29
CA ILE A 274 -5.94 -5.77 -7.40
C ILE A 274 -5.69 -4.27 -7.26
N SER A 275 -6.55 -3.46 -7.87
CA SER A 275 -6.56 -2.02 -7.65
C SER A 275 -7.36 -1.69 -6.39
N SER A 276 -6.70 -1.08 -5.42
CA SER A 276 -7.33 -0.57 -4.20
C SER A 276 -6.76 0.81 -3.83
N LYS A 277 -7.54 1.63 -3.10
CA LYS A 277 -7.17 3.02 -2.80
C LYS A 277 -7.25 3.30 -1.31
N ASN A 278 -6.40 4.18 -0.81
CA ASN A 278 -6.53 4.70 0.55
C ASN A 278 -7.89 5.38 0.73
N VAL A 279 -8.54 5.16 1.86
CA VAL A 279 -9.87 5.72 2.15
C VAL A 279 -9.88 6.44 3.49
N VAL A 280 -10.52 7.60 3.52
CA VAL A 280 -10.81 8.33 4.75
C VAL A 280 -12.28 8.17 5.11
N THR A 281 -12.55 7.72 6.32
CA THR A 281 -13.90 7.58 6.85
C THR A 281 -14.02 8.14 8.26
N THR A 282 -15.18 8.00 8.88
CA THR A 282 -15.42 8.33 10.28
C THR A 282 -15.77 7.09 11.06
N ALA A 283 -15.36 7.04 12.33
CA ALA A 283 -15.73 5.97 13.24
C ALA A 283 -17.24 5.82 13.29
N ILE A 284 -17.76 4.60 13.40
CA ILE A 284 -19.21 4.32 13.48
C ILE A 284 -19.46 3.37 14.64
N ASP A 285 -20.29 3.81 15.58
CA ASP A 285 -20.82 2.92 16.61
C ASP A 285 -22.19 2.46 16.12
N THR A 286 -22.24 1.34 15.40
CA THR A 286 -23.47 0.83 14.77
C THR A 286 -24.62 0.67 15.79
N LYS A 287 -24.30 0.37 17.05
CA LYS A 287 -25.25 0.28 18.18
C LYS A 287 -25.86 1.62 18.61
N VAL A 288 -25.26 2.75 18.26
CA VAL A 288 -25.73 4.11 18.59
C VAL A 288 -26.25 4.83 17.35
N ASP A 289 -25.50 4.75 16.26
CA ASP A 289 -25.80 5.46 15.03
C ASP A 289 -26.93 4.78 14.23
N GLY A 290 -27.09 3.46 14.36
CA GLY A 290 -28.06 2.67 13.58
C GLY A 290 -27.79 2.69 12.08
N LYS A 291 -26.58 3.07 11.67
CA LYS A 291 -26.13 3.15 10.28
C LYS A 291 -24.97 2.19 10.07
N LYS A 292 -24.82 1.75 8.83
CA LYS A 292 -23.62 1.03 8.38
C LYS A 292 -22.61 2.03 7.80
N GLY A 293 -21.35 1.63 7.76
CA GLY A 293 -20.30 2.43 7.14
C GLY A 293 -20.31 2.40 5.62
N ILE A 294 -19.36 3.13 5.06
CA ILE A 294 -19.10 3.14 3.62
C ILE A 294 -18.56 1.76 3.19
N TYR A 295 -18.67 1.48 1.89
CA TYR A 295 -18.01 0.34 1.29
C TYR A 295 -16.59 0.72 0.88
N TYR A 296 -15.62 -0.06 1.33
CA TYR A 296 -14.30 -0.16 0.75
C TYR A 296 -14.39 -1.00 -0.51
N GLN A 297 -13.86 -0.49 -1.63
CA GLN A 297 -13.96 -1.14 -2.93
C GLN A 297 -12.57 -1.48 -3.44
N LEU A 298 -12.45 -2.65 -4.04
CA LEU A 298 -11.26 -3.16 -4.71
C LEU A 298 -11.72 -3.73 -6.05
N THR A 299 -10.91 -3.52 -7.09
CA THR A 299 -11.19 -4.01 -8.45
C THR A 299 -10.13 -5.01 -8.84
N LEU A 300 -10.52 -6.22 -9.24
CA LEU A 300 -9.62 -7.20 -9.82
C LEU A 300 -9.66 -7.09 -11.35
N LYS A 301 -8.48 -6.97 -11.96
CA LYS A 301 -8.29 -6.95 -13.40
C LYS A 301 -7.17 -7.89 -13.83
N ASP A 302 -7.18 -8.31 -15.08
CA ASP A 302 -5.98 -8.85 -15.72
C ASP A 302 -5.03 -7.73 -16.20
N GLU A 303 -3.87 -8.14 -16.70
CA GLU A 303 -2.84 -7.24 -17.26
C GLU A 303 -3.35 -6.32 -18.37
N ASN A 304 -4.32 -6.79 -19.16
CA ASN A 304 -4.92 -6.02 -20.26
C ASN A 304 -6.01 -5.04 -19.76
N GLY A 305 -6.21 -4.97 -18.44
CA GLY A 305 -7.21 -4.11 -17.81
C GLY A 305 -8.63 -4.67 -17.85
N THR A 306 -8.83 -5.91 -18.31
CA THR A 306 -10.12 -6.59 -18.34
C THR A 306 -10.55 -6.93 -16.91
N VAL A 307 -11.78 -6.60 -16.57
CA VAL A 307 -12.31 -6.86 -15.22
C VAL A 307 -12.64 -8.33 -15.02
N LEU A 308 -12.25 -8.88 -13.86
CA LEU A 308 -12.46 -10.30 -13.57
C LEU A 308 -13.63 -10.48 -12.60
N ALA A 309 -14.78 -10.92 -13.12
CA ALA A 309 -16.00 -11.14 -12.35
C ALA A 309 -16.02 -12.52 -11.66
N SER A 310 -16.82 -12.62 -10.58
CA SER A 310 -17.04 -13.85 -9.81
C SER A 310 -15.79 -14.51 -9.22
N LYS A 311 -14.68 -13.76 -9.12
CA LYS A 311 -13.43 -14.19 -8.48
C LYS A 311 -13.49 -13.95 -6.98
N THR A 312 -12.94 -14.89 -6.22
CA THR A 312 -12.89 -14.81 -4.76
C THR A 312 -11.69 -13.97 -4.32
N ILE A 313 -11.95 -12.89 -3.59
CA ILE A 313 -10.92 -12.06 -2.96
C ILE A 313 -11.01 -12.23 -1.44
N LYS A 314 -9.88 -12.53 -0.81
CA LYS A 314 -9.74 -12.47 0.66
C LYS A 314 -9.29 -11.07 1.05
N VAL A 315 -10.09 -10.38 1.84
CA VAL A 315 -9.76 -9.05 2.38
C VAL A 315 -9.51 -9.15 3.88
N ILE A 316 -8.40 -8.60 4.36
CA ILE A 316 -8.00 -8.64 5.76
C ILE A 316 -8.07 -7.22 6.31
N LEU A 317 -8.83 -7.05 7.40
CA LEU A 317 -8.96 -5.79 8.11
C LEU A 317 -9.15 -6.08 9.61
N ASN A 318 -8.28 -5.51 10.46
CA ASN A 318 -8.24 -5.79 11.92
C ASN A 318 -8.08 -7.28 12.25
N ASN A 319 -7.18 -7.97 11.54
CA ASN A 319 -6.93 -9.41 11.72
C ASN A 319 -8.17 -10.29 11.49
N VAL A 320 -9.20 -9.76 10.82
CA VAL A 320 -10.39 -10.51 10.39
C VAL A 320 -10.34 -10.67 8.88
N ILE A 321 -10.55 -11.90 8.42
CA ILE A 321 -10.61 -12.26 7.00
C ILE A 321 -12.06 -12.17 6.52
N TYR A 322 -12.26 -11.45 5.42
CA TYR A 322 -13.53 -11.32 4.71
C TYR A 322 -13.40 -11.94 3.33
N THR A 323 -14.17 -12.98 3.06
CA THR A 323 -14.24 -13.60 1.73
C THR A 323 -15.28 -12.88 0.89
N LEU A 324 -14.84 -12.19 -0.15
CA LEU A 324 -15.68 -11.41 -1.06
C LEU A 324 -15.63 -12.01 -2.45
N LYS A 325 -16.69 -11.80 -3.24
CA LYS A 325 -16.68 -12.10 -4.68
C LYS A 325 -16.70 -10.80 -5.47
N THR A 326 -15.94 -10.75 -6.56
CA THR A 326 -16.01 -9.64 -7.51
C THR A 326 -17.34 -9.67 -8.26
N ASP A 327 -17.96 -8.50 -8.42
CA ASP A 327 -19.16 -8.35 -9.23
C ASP A 327 -18.85 -8.33 -10.74
N ALA A 328 -19.87 -8.14 -11.59
CA ALA A 328 -19.71 -8.09 -13.05
C ALA A 328 -18.74 -7.00 -13.54
N LYS A 329 -18.40 -6.02 -12.70
CA LYS A 329 -17.41 -4.97 -12.99
C LYS A 329 -16.05 -5.27 -12.37
N GLY A 330 -15.82 -6.49 -11.90
CA GLY A 330 -14.60 -6.89 -11.19
C GLY A 330 -14.50 -6.32 -9.77
N ILE A 331 -15.57 -5.73 -9.21
CA ILE A 331 -15.48 -5.00 -7.93
C ILE A 331 -15.90 -5.90 -6.77
N ALA A 332 -15.03 -6.05 -5.77
CA ALA A 332 -15.35 -6.59 -4.46
C ALA A 332 -15.58 -5.46 -3.44
N LYS A 333 -16.56 -5.61 -2.55
CA LYS A 333 -17.01 -4.53 -1.63
C LYS A 333 -17.04 -4.99 -0.17
N LEU A 334 -16.22 -4.38 0.68
CA LEU A 334 -16.20 -4.61 2.13
C LEU A 334 -16.86 -3.44 2.87
N GLN A 335 -17.85 -3.70 3.72
CA GLN A 335 -18.48 -2.63 4.50
C GLN A 335 -17.68 -2.27 5.76
N LEU A 336 -17.23 -1.01 5.85
CA LEU A 336 -16.36 -0.54 6.93
C LEU A 336 -17.15 -0.10 8.18
N ASN A 337 -17.41 -1.04 9.10
CA ASN A 337 -18.10 -0.78 10.37
C ASN A 337 -17.13 -0.59 11.56
N ILE A 338 -16.17 0.32 11.42
CA ILE A 338 -15.08 0.50 12.40
C ILE A 338 -15.46 1.51 13.48
N LYS A 339 -15.51 1.08 14.75
CA LYS A 339 -15.94 1.91 15.90
C LYS A 339 -14.86 2.82 16.48
N LYS A 340 -13.60 2.42 16.38
CA LYS A 340 -12.46 3.16 16.93
C LYS A 340 -11.80 3.97 15.81
N SER A 341 -11.40 5.20 16.12
CA SER A 341 -10.59 6.03 15.25
C SER A 341 -9.15 5.53 15.25
N GLY A 342 -8.48 5.61 14.12
CA GLY A 342 -7.11 5.15 13.94
C GLY A 342 -6.76 5.06 12.47
N SER A 343 -5.54 4.60 12.18
CA SER A 343 -5.15 4.12 10.86
C SER A 343 -5.26 2.60 10.86
N TYR A 344 -5.87 2.05 9.82
CA TYR A 344 -6.08 0.62 9.66
C TYR A 344 -5.53 0.18 8.32
N LYS A 345 -4.56 -0.75 8.31
CA LYS A 345 -4.11 -1.39 7.07
C LYS A 345 -5.18 -2.38 6.60
N VAL A 346 -5.43 -2.40 5.30
CA VAL A 346 -6.29 -3.35 4.60
C VAL A 346 -5.44 -4.08 3.59
N PHE A 347 -5.49 -5.41 3.64
CA PHE A 347 -4.82 -6.27 2.66
C PHE A 347 -5.88 -7.00 1.84
N ALA A 348 -5.65 -7.18 0.55
CA ALA A 348 -6.54 -7.91 -0.33
C ALA A 348 -5.71 -8.87 -1.18
N THR A 349 -6.15 -10.12 -1.24
CA THR A 349 -5.47 -11.18 -1.98
C THR A 349 -6.46 -11.91 -2.89
N PHE A 350 -6.06 -12.06 -4.15
CA PHE A 350 -6.58 -13.04 -5.07
C PHE A 350 -5.53 -14.16 -5.15
N LEU A 351 -5.92 -15.41 -4.88
CA LEU A 351 -4.97 -16.52 -4.84
C LEU A 351 -4.65 -17.09 -6.24
N GLY A 352 -5.22 -16.51 -7.30
CA GLY A 352 -5.17 -17.09 -8.63
C GLY A 352 -6.19 -18.21 -8.83
N ASP A 353 -6.22 -18.74 -10.04
CA ASP A 353 -6.92 -19.97 -10.43
C ASP A 353 -6.18 -20.62 -11.62
N ASP A 354 -6.80 -21.57 -12.31
CA ASP A 354 -6.19 -22.28 -13.43
C ASP A 354 -5.81 -21.35 -14.59
N LYS A 355 -6.48 -20.20 -14.73
CA LYS A 355 -6.28 -19.24 -15.83
C LYS A 355 -5.48 -18.01 -15.42
N TYR A 356 -5.65 -17.56 -14.17
CA TYR A 356 -5.13 -16.28 -13.71
C TYR A 356 -4.14 -16.44 -12.56
N ASP A 357 -3.09 -15.63 -12.56
CA ASP A 357 -2.14 -15.57 -11.46
C ASP A 357 -2.72 -14.91 -10.21
N SER A 358 -2.09 -15.21 -9.07
CA SER A 358 -2.37 -14.52 -7.81
C SER A 358 -2.00 -13.03 -7.89
N SER A 359 -2.66 -12.23 -7.06
CA SER A 359 -2.31 -10.81 -6.91
C SER A 359 -2.69 -10.30 -5.53
N PHE A 360 -1.99 -9.24 -5.12
CA PHE A 360 -2.08 -8.67 -3.79
C PHE A 360 -2.18 -7.15 -3.85
N SER A 361 -2.87 -6.57 -2.86
CA SER A 361 -2.92 -5.13 -2.67
C SER A 361 -2.95 -4.78 -1.20
N ALA A 362 -2.22 -3.73 -0.83
CA ALA A 362 -2.23 -3.13 0.50
C ALA A 362 -2.69 -1.67 0.41
N ALA A 363 -3.52 -1.24 1.37
CA ALA A 363 -3.99 0.14 1.47
C ALA A 363 -4.27 0.55 2.91
N ASN A 364 -4.47 1.85 3.12
CA ASN A 364 -4.77 2.44 4.42
C ASN A 364 -6.20 2.98 4.49
N VAL A 365 -6.90 2.64 5.57
CA VAL A 365 -8.18 3.22 5.97
C VAL A 365 -7.98 4.11 7.18
N LYS A 366 -8.07 5.43 6.97
CA LYS A 366 -8.00 6.44 8.03
C LYS A 366 -9.39 6.69 8.61
N VAL A 367 -9.59 6.34 9.87
CA VAL A 367 -10.87 6.49 10.58
C VAL A 367 -10.82 7.68 11.52
N ASN A 368 -11.56 8.74 11.19
CA ASN A 368 -11.65 9.95 11.99
C ASN A 368 -12.71 9.85 13.11
N LYS A 369 -12.46 10.52 14.24
CA LYS A 369 -13.46 10.65 15.32
C LYS A 369 -14.70 11.43 14.88
N GLN A 370 -15.87 11.02 15.34
CA GLN A 370 -17.14 11.69 15.09
C GLN A 370 -17.30 12.99 15.90
N LYS A 371 -17.98 13.97 15.30
CA LYS A 371 -18.47 15.16 16.01
C LYS A 371 -19.76 14.81 16.78
N THR A 372 -19.93 15.40 17.96
CA THR A 372 -21.14 15.27 18.77
C THR A 372 -21.87 16.61 18.89
N ARG A 373 -23.16 16.57 19.26
CA ARG A 373 -23.98 17.74 19.57
C ARG A 373 -24.26 17.76 21.08
N LEU A 374 -23.88 18.86 21.73
CA LEU A 374 -24.15 19.10 23.14
C LEU A 374 -25.15 20.25 23.28
N SER A 375 -26.27 19.98 23.94
CA SER A 375 -27.27 20.99 24.27
C SER A 375 -27.50 21.06 25.78
N ALA A 376 -27.71 22.27 26.27
CA ALA A 376 -28.11 22.56 27.64
C ALA A 376 -29.07 23.74 27.57
N SER A 377 -30.24 23.61 28.18
CA SER A 377 -31.23 24.69 28.24
C SER A 377 -30.68 25.87 29.05
N LYS A 378 -30.86 27.11 28.57
CA LYS A 378 -30.66 28.32 29.41
C LYS A 378 -31.46 28.14 30.69
N LYS A 379 -30.84 28.32 31.85
CA LYS A 379 -31.49 28.00 33.13
C LYS A 379 -31.41 29.15 34.12
N VAL A 380 -32.59 29.56 34.56
CA VAL A 380 -32.81 30.50 35.66
C VAL A 380 -33.24 29.68 36.87
N PHE A 381 -32.62 29.91 38.02
CA PHE A 381 -33.03 29.29 39.28
C PHE A 381 -33.38 30.39 40.29
N LYS A 382 -34.41 30.14 41.11
CA LYS A 382 -34.66 30.94 42.32
C LYS A 382 -33.55 30.66 43.34
N ILE A 383 -33.07 31.67 44.06
CA ILE A 383 -32.03 31.53 45.09
C ILE A 383 -32.45 30.53 46.17
N ARG A 384 -33.73 30.60 46.59
CA ARG A 384 -34.37 29.71 47.59
C ARG A 384 -34.65 28.29 47.09
N ALA A 385 -34.38 27.96 45.84
CA ALA A 385 -34.58 26.60 45.34
C ALA A 385 -33.66 25.61 46.08
N LYS A 386 -34.27 24.65 46.79
CA LYS A 386 -33.58 23.59 47.56
C LYS A 386 -32.58 22.81 46.69
N VAL A 387 -32.92 22.54 45.44
CA VAL A 387 -32.05 21.85 44.49
C VAL A 387 -32.04 22.51 43.12
N LYS A 388 -30.84 22.72 42.57
CA LYS A 388 -30.63 23.32 41.25
C LYS A 388 -29.98 22.27 40.35
N PHE A 389 -30.76 21.66 39.45
CA PHE A 389 -30.26 20.65 38.50
C PHE A 389 -30.05 21.22 37.10
N LEU A 390 -28.84 21.10 36.55
CA LEU A 390 -28.56 21.35 35.15
C LEU A 390 -28.78 20.06 34.35
N LYS A 391 -29.68 20.10 33.36
CA LYS A 391 -29.90 18.99 32.40
C LYS A 391 -29.09 19.27 31.15
N ILE A 392 -28.24 18.33 30.75
CA ILE A 392 -27.39 18.40 29.55
C ILE A 392 -27.70 17.20 28.68
N THR A 393 -27.88 17.41 27.38
CA THR A 393 -28.12 16.33 26.42
C THR A 393 -26.93 16.23 25.47
N LEU A 394 -26.39 15.03 25.35
CA LEU A 394 -25.34 14.66 24.39
C LEU A 394 -25.92 13.72 23.35
N LYS A 395 -25.84 14.13 22.08
CA LYS A 395 -26.31 13.38 20.93
C LYS A 395 -25.21 13.29 19.86
N THR A 396 -25.34 12.35 18.94
CA THR A 396 -24.56 12.33 17.70
C THR A 396 -24.93 13.54 16.84
N SER A 397 -24.15 13.82 15.79
CA SER A 397 -24.48 14.88 14.83
C SER A 397 -25.85 14.72 14.17
N LYS A 398 -26.34 13.47 14.07
CA LYS A 398 -27.65 13.08 13.55
C LYS A 398 -28.74 12.95 14.62
N GLY A 399 -28.47 13.33 15.87
CA GLY A 399 -29.49 13.42 16.91
C GLY A 399 -29.74 12.14 17.73
N LYS A 400 -28.99 11.06 17.52
CA LYS A 400 -29.08 9.83 18.33
C LYS A 400 -28.44 10.03 19.70
N ALA A 401 -29.05 9.47 20.75
CA ALA A 401 -28.60 9.64 22.13
C ALA A 401 -27.29 8.89 22.41
N ILE A 402 -26.32 9.55 23.06
CA ILE A 402 -25.05 8.92 23.44
C ILE A 402 -25.08 8.62 24.95
N LYS A 403 -25.15 7.34 25.32
CA LYS A 403 -25.21 6.88 26.72
C LYS A 403 -23.84 6.77 27.38
N SER A 404 -23.82 6.83 28.71
CA SER A 404 -22.68 6.55 29.60
C SER A 404 -21.44 7.43 29.38
N LYS A 405 -21.57 8.60 28.76
CA LYS A 405 -20.45 9.55 28.57
C LYS A 405 -20.36 10.54 29.73
N LYS A 406 -19.15 10.72 30.25
CA LYS A 406 -18.85 11.69 31.31
C LYS A 406 -18.94 13.11 30.74
N ILE A 407 -19.76 13.94 31.38
CA ILE A 407 -19.86 15.37 31.13
C ILE A 407 -19.28 16.08 32.35
N THR A 408 -18.37 17.02 32.11
CA THR A 408 -17.78 17.87 33.15
C THR A 408 -18.34 19.28 33.01
N PHE A 409 -18.81 19.87 34.11
CA PHE A 409 -19.26 21.25 34.17
C PHE A 409 -18.42 22.04 35.17
N LYS A 410 -17.72 23.07 34.70
CA LYS A 410 -16.95 23.99 35.55
C LYS A 410 -17.67 25.33 35.68
N ILE A 411 -17.85 25.81 36.91
CA ILE A 411 -18.51 27.09 37.21
C ILE A 411 -17.98 27.64 38.54
N LYS A 412 -17.59 28.92 38.58
CA LYS A 412 -16.97 29.59 39.76
C LYS A 412 -15.89 28.74 40.46
N GLY A 413 -14.92 28.21 39.70
CA GLY A 413 -13.84 27.38 40.23
C GLY A 413 -14.23 25.95 40.63
N LYS A 414 -15.52 25.62 40.79
CA LYS A 414 -15.99 24.28 41.14
C LYS A 414 -16.22 23.42 39.90
N THR A 415 -15.89 22.13 40.03
CA THR A 415 -16.08 21.13 38.97
C THR A 415 -17.15 20.13 39.38
N TYR A 416 -18.12 19.90 38.51
CA TYR A 416 -19.17 18.90 38.67
C TYR A 416 -19.09 17.89 37.52
N THR A 417 -19.44 16.63 37.79
CA THR A 417 -19.46 15.58 36.75
C THR A 417 -20.75 14.77 36.81
N ALA A 418 -21.21 14.29 35.67
CA ALA A 418 -22.28 13.31 35.56
C ALA A 418 -22.12 12.49 34.28
N LYS A 419 -22.62 11.25 34.28
CA LYS A 419 -22.70 10.42 33.07
C LYS A 419 -24.06 10.59 32.39
N THR A 420 -24.10 10.50 31.06
CA THR A 420 -25.35 10.49 30.30
C THR A 420 -26.09 9.16 30.48
N ASN A 421 -27.41 9.22 30.56
CA ASN A 421 -28.26 8.02 30.63
C ASN A 421 -28.59 7.46 29.22
N LYS A 422 -29.48 6.46 29.13
CA LYS A 422 -29.94 5.86 27.85
C LYS A 422 -30.57 6.88 26.88
N LYS A 423 -31.12 8.00 27.39
CA LYS A 423 -31.67 9.10 26.58
C LYS A 423 -30.62 10.18 26.22
N GLY A 424 -29.34 9.94 26.54
CA GLY A 424 -28.24 10.89 26.30
C GLY A 424 -28.23 12.07 27.28
N VAL A 425 -28.97 11.98 28.38
CA VAL A 425 -29.16 13.09 29.33
C VAL A 425 -28.29 12.89 30.57
N ALA A 426 -27.48 13.89 30.90
CA ALA A 426 -26.76 14.01 32.17
C ALA A 426 -27.47 15.04 33.07
N LYS A 427 -27.69 14.71 34.35
CA LYS A 427 -28.25 15.61 35.36
C LYS A 427 -27.16 15.98 36.37
N ILE A 428 -26.80 17.24 36.44
CA ILE A 428 -25.77 17.76 37.36
C ILE A 428 -26.43 18.61 38.45
N LYS A 429 -26.24 18.25 39.72
CA LYS A 429 -26.64 19.07 40.87
C LYS A 429 -25.60 20.16 41.10
N ILE A 430 -25.99 21.43 41.00
CA ILE A 430 -25.09 22.58 41.19
C ILE A 430 -25.39 23.31 42.50
N LYS A 431 -24.35 23.82 43.16
CA LYS A 431 -24.47 24.62 44.39
C LYS A 431 -24.10 26.07 44.09
N LEU A 432 -25.11 26.93 43.94
CA LEU A 432 -24.99 28.38 43.74
C LEU A 432 -25.96 29.10 44.67
N ASN A 433 -25.42 29.89 45.59
CA ASN A 433 -26.16 30.51 46.70
C ASN A 433 -26.13 32.04 46.65
N LYS A 434 -25.49 32.64 45.64
CA LYS A 434 -25.47 34.09 45.42
C LYS A 434 -26.30 34.44 44.19
N ARG A 435 -27.05 35.55 44.25
CA ARG A 435 -27.75 36.13 43.10
C ARG A 435 -26.72 36.52 42.02
N GLY A 436 -27.14 36.51 40.76
CA GLY A 436 -26.30 36.95 39.63
C GLY A 436 -26.28 35.97 38.45
N THR A 437 -25.49 36.33 37.44
CA THR A 437 -25.30 35.53 36.22
C THR A 437 -23.91 34.94 36.20
N PHE A 438 -23.81 33.61 36.17
CA PHE A 438 -22.55 32.88 36.22
C PHE A 438 -22.26 32.22 34.87
N LYS A 439 -21.08 32.50 34.31
CA LYS A 439 -20.56 31.79 33.13
C LYS A 439 -19.99 30.44 33.58
N GLY A 440 -20.36 29.38 32.87
CA GLY A 440 -19.86 28.03 33.10
C GLY A 440 -19.46 27.35 31.80
N THR A 441 -18.63 26.32 31.91
CA THR A 441 -18.08 25.59 30.76
C THR A 441 -18.41 24.11 30.90
N LEU A 442 -19.13 23.58 29.91
CA LEU A 442 -19.34 22.16 29.72
C LEU A 442 -18.21 21.57 28.89
N LYS A 443 -17.69 20.41 29.28
CA LYS A 443 -16.68 19.65 28.56
C LYS A 443 -17.11 18.20 28.43
N VAL A 444 -17.00 17.66 27.22
CA VAL A 444 -17.04 16.23 26.92
C VAL A 444 -15.62 15.85 26.52
N PRO A 445 -14.96 14.92 27.24
CA PRO A 445 -13.64 14.45 26.86
C PRO A 445 -13.69 13.74 25.51
N THR A 446 -12.56 13.70 24.81
CA THR A 446 -12.43 12.83 23.63
C THR A 446 -12.30 11.38 24.07
N ASP A 447 -12.73 10.45 23.22
CA ASP A 447 -12.45 9.02 23.35
C ASP A 447 -12.08 8.44 21.96
N SER A 448 -12.05 7.12 21.83
CA SER A 448 -11.73 6.44 20.57
C SER A 448 -12.78 6.62 19.47
N THR A 449 -13.99 7.10 19.76
CA THR A 449 -15.06 7.28 18.76
C THR A 449 -15.40 8.76 18.55
N TYR A 450 -15.43 9.57 19.60
CA TYR A 450 -15.95 10.93 19.59
C TYR A 450 -14.87 11.98 19.90
N LYS A 451 -14.93 13.10 19.17
CA LYS A 451 -14.07 14.27 19.39
C LYS A 451 -14.39 14.95 20.72
N LYS A 452 -13.38 15.60 21.31
CA LYS A 452 -13.58 16.51 22.45
C LYS A 452 -14.58 17.59 22.07
N LEU A 453 -15.43 18.00 23.00
CA LEU A 453 -16.39 19.07 22.80
C LEU A 453 -16.45 19.97 24.03
N THR A 454 -16.36 21.29 23.81
CA THR A 454 -16.48 22.30 24.87
C THR A 454 -17.58 23.29 24.52
N LYS A 455 -18.43 23.64 25.49
CA LYS A 455 -19.51 24.61 25.31
C LYS A 455 -19.62 25.55 26.50
N LYS A 456 -19.60 26.86 26.27
CA LYS A 456 -19.86 27.87 27.30
C LYS A 456 -21.38 28.06 27.46
N ILE A 457 -21.85 28.18 28.70
CA ILE A 457 -23.24 28.46 29.05
C ILE A 457 -23.32 29.51 30.16
N LYS A 458 -24.50 30.12 30.34
CA LYS A 458 -24.79 31.06 31.44
C LYS A 458 -25.90 30.48 32.33
N ILE A 459 -25.71 30.57 33.64
CA ILE A 459 -26.71 30.21 34.67
C ILE A 459 -27.09 31.47 35.44
N LYS A 460 -28.37 31.80 35.53
CA LYS A 460 -28.85 32.97 36.28
C LYS A 460 -29.51 32.53 37.59
N ILE A 461 -29.11 33.13 38.71
CA ILE A 461 -29.74 32.97 40.02
C ILE A 461 -30.49 34.26 40.33
N LYS A 462 -31.82 34.16 40.43
CA LYS A 462 -32.75 35.26 40.75
C LYS A 462 -33.41 35.06 42.10
#